data_AF-A0A3N5JZM2-F1
#
_entry.id   AF-A0A3N5JZM2-F1
#
_cell.length_a   1.000
_cell.length_b   1.000
_cell.length_c   1.000
_cell.angle_alpha   90.00
_cell.angle_beta   90.00
_cell.angle_gamma   90.00
#
_symmetry.space_group_name_H-M   'P 1'
#
loop_
_entity.id
_entity.type
_entity.pdbx_description
1 polymer ?
#
loop_
_entity_poly.entity_id
_entity_poly.type
_entity_poly.pdbx_seq_one_letter_code
_entity_poly.pdbx_strand_id
1 'polypeptide(L)' 'MTSNAAWFERAQKVIPGGVNSPVRAFRSVGGTPYFVERAEGGYVWDVEGKRYTD' A
#
# COMPACT_ATOMS: atom_id res chain seq x y z
N MET A 1 3.49 12.74 -3.78
CA MET A 1 4.11 11.40 -3.72
C MET A 1 3.36 10.54 -4.71
N THR A 2 4.08 9.91 -5.64
CA THR A 2 3.48 9.22 -6.80
C THR A 2 3.71 7.71 -6.79
N SER A 3 4.49 7.17 -5.84
CA SER A 3 4.80 5.74 -5.77
C SER A 3 4.41 5.11 -4.44
N ASN A 4 4.13 3.81 -4.46
CA ASN A 4 3.82 2.99 -3.29
C ASN A 4 4.95 3.07 -2.25
N ALA A 5 6.21 3.02 -2.71
CA ALA A 5 7.38 3.14 -1.85
C ALA A 5 7.48 4.51 -1.16
N ALA A 6 7.21 5.61 -1.88
CA ALA A 6 7.26 6.95 -1.29
C ALA A 6 6.16 7.15 -0.24
N TRP A 7 4.96 6.61 -0.48
CA TRP A 7 3.88 6.63 0.50
C TRP A 7 4.20 5.77 1.73
N PHE A 8 4.83 4.61 1.55
CA PHE A 8 5.27 3.78 2.67
C PHE A 8 6.34 4.46 3.51
N GLU A 9 7.37 5.05 2.88
CA GLU A 9 8.41 5.82 3.56
C GLU A 9 7.82 6.99 4.36
N ARG A 10 6.85 7.71 3.78
CA ARG A 10 6.13 8.77 4.49
C ARG A 10 5.38 8.23 5.70
N ALA A 11 4.67 7.12 5.54
CA ALA A 11 3.87 6.53 6.62
C ALA A 11 4.77 6.07 7.77
N GLN A 12 5.94 5.50 7.49
CA GLN A 12 6.91 5.06 8.51
C GLN A 12 7.39 6.20 9.42
N LYS A 13 7.35 7.46 8.96
CA LYS A 13 7.74 8.63 9.76
C LYS A 13 6.77 8.93 10.90
N VAL A 14 5.53 8.44 10.84
CA VAL A 14 4.46 8.81 11.77
C VAL A 14 3.57 7.66 12.25
N ILE A 15 3.61 6.49 11.60
CA ILE A 15 2.85 5.29 11.97
C ILE A 15 3.86 4.15 12.20
N PRO A 16 3.86 3.48 13.37
CA PRO A 16 4.74 2.35 13.63
C PRO A 16 4.60 1.26 12.55
N GLY A 17 5.72 0.92 11.90
CA GLY A 17 5.72 -0.05 10.80
C GLY A 17 5.06 0.44 9.50
N GLY A 18 4.72 1.74 9.41
CA GLY A 18 4.12 2.37 8.23
C GLY A 18 2.66 2.01 7.96
N VAL A 19 1.98 1.29 8.88
CA VAL A 19 0.60 0.81 8.71
C VAL A 19 -0.17 0.74 10.03
N ASN A 20 -1.48 0.94 9.99
CA ASN A 20 -2.35 0.81 11.16
C ASN A 20 -2.73 -0.65 11.50
N SER A 21 -2.58 -1.57 10.55
CA SER A 21 -2.82 -3.01 10.77
C SER A 21 -1.56 -3.79 10.38
N PRO A 22 -0.94 -4.57 11.30
CA PRO A 22 0.38 -5.17 11.09
C PRO A 22 0.51 -6.05 9.84
N VAL A 23 -0.55 -6.78 9.47
CA VAL A 23 -0.56 -7.63 8.26
C VAL A 23 -0.31 -6.84 6.99
N ARG A 24 -0.69 -5.55 6.97
CA ARG A 24 -0.50 -4.66 5.81
C ARG A 24 0.95 -4.22 5.62
N ALA A 25 1.85 -4.48 6.56
CA ALA A 25 3.27 -4.18 6.41
C ALA A 25 4.01 -5.19 5.51
N PHE A 26 3.32 -6.20 4.98
CA PHE A 26 3.85 -7.22 4.06
C PHE A 26 5.01 -8.04 4.62
N ARG A 27 5.25 -8.03 5.95
CA ARG A 27 6.38 -8.74 6.58
C ARG A 27 6.41 -10.24 6.29
N SER A 28 5.25 -10.87 6.09
CA SER A 28 5.13 -12.31 5.81
C SER A 28 5.40 -12.69 4.36
N VAL A 29 5.31 -11.75 3.42
CA VAL A 29 5.43 -12.01 1.97
C VAL A 29 6.60 -11.25 1.33
N GLY A 30 7.19 -10.29 2.04
CA GLY A 30 8.24 -9.43 1.55
C GLY A 30 7.76 -8.34 0.60
N GLY A 31 8.67 -7.43 0.25
CA GLY A 31 8.41 -6.32 -0.66
C GLY A 31 7.74 -5.10 -0.01
N THR A 32 7.31 -4.18 -0.86
CA THR A 32 6.67 -2.92 -0.47
C THR A 32 5.15 -3.07 -0.54
N PRO A 33 4.40 -2.74 0.52
CA PRO A 33 2.94 -2.69 0.46
C PRO A 33 2.45 -1.73 -0.63
N TYR A 34 1.39 -2.10 -1.34
CA TYR A 34 0.72 -1.17 -2.24
C TYR A 34 -0.31 -0.32 -1.47
N PHE A 35 -0.47 0.93 -1.90
CA PHE A 35 -1.41 1.89 -1.36
C PHE A 35 -2.57 2.02 -2.32
N VAL A 36 -3.77 1.65 -1.88
CA VAL A 36 -4.98 1.71 -2.70
C VAL A 36 -5.45 3.16 -2.84
N GLU A 37 -5.62 3.63 -4.06
CA GLU A 37 -6.21 4.94 -4.37
C GLU A 37 -7.73 4.82 -4.60
N ARG A 38 -8.17 3.77 -5.30
CA ARG A 38 -9.59 3.53 -5.60
C ARG A 38 -9.90 2.05 -5.76
N ALA A 39 -11.18 1.71 -5.64
CA ALA A 39 -11.71 0.37 -5.88
C ALA A 39 -13.09 0.47 -6.55
N GLU A 40 -13.41 -0.50 -7.41
CA GLU A 40 -14.67 -0.55 -8.16
C GLU A 40 -14.92 -2.00 -8.63
N GLY A 41 -16.08 -2.57 -8.27
CA GLY A 41 -16.37 -3.97 -8.54
C GLY A 41 -15.34 -4.90 -7.87
N GLY A 42 -14.91 -5.94 -8.59
CA GLY A 42 -13.85 -6.88 -8.15
C GLY A 42 -12.43 -6.39 -8.47
N TYR A 43 -12.21 -5.08 -8.51
CA TYR A 43 -10.91 -4.49 -8.86
C TYR A 43 -10.48 -3.40 -7.89
N VAL A 44 -9.17 -3.37 -7.63
CA VAL A 44 -8.50 -2.30 -6.88
C VAL A 44 -7.39 -1.69 -7.72
N TRP A 45 -7.17 -0.38 -7.55
CA TRP A 45 -6.08 0.36 -8.17
C TRP A 45 -5.21 0.99 -7.10
N ASP A 46 -3.91 0.78 -7.21
CA ASP A 46 -2.96 1.47 -6.35
C ASP A 46 -2.69 2.90 -6.81
N VAL A 47 -1.94 3.65 -6.00
CA VAL A 47 -1.51 5.03 -6.27
C VAL A 47 -0.58 5.18 -7.47
N GLU A 48 -0.09 4.08 -8.05
CA GLU A 48 0.69 4.06 -9.29
C GLU A 48 -0.19 3.75 -10.51
N GLY A 49 -1.51 3.57 -10.31
CA GLY A 49 -2.48 3.25 -11.35
C GLY A 49 -2.52 1.77 -11.74
N LYS A 50 -1.79 0.89 -11.04
CA LYS A 50 -1.80 -0.55 -11.32
C LYS A 50 -3.10 -1.15 -10.81
N ARG A 51 -3.79 -1.88 -11.70
CA ARG A 51 -5.02 -2.61 -11.39
C ARG A 51 -4.72 -4.02 -10.91
N TYR A 52 -5.45 -4.46 -9.89
CA TYR A 52 -5.46 -5.83 -9.37
C TYR A 52 -6.89 -6.36 -9.38
N THR A 53 -7.04 -7.66 -9.62
CA THR A 53 -8.29 -8.38 -9.33
C THR A 53 -8.29 -8.71 -7.84
N ASP A 54 -9.38 -8.36 -7.14
CA ASP A 54 -9.60 -8.62 -5.72
C ASP A 54 -10.47 -9.87 -5.51
#